data_AF-A0A855X7A2-F1
#
_entry.id   AF-A0A855X7A2-F1
#
_cell.length_a   1.000
_cell.length_b   1.000
_cell.length_c   1.000
_cell.angle_alpha   90.00
_cell.angle_beta   90.00
_cell.angle_gamma   90.00
#
_symmetry.space_group_name_H-M   'P 1'
#
loop_
_entity.id
_entity.type
_entity.pdbx_description
1 polymer ?
#
loop_
_entity_poly.entity_id
_entity_poly.type
_entity_poly.pdbx_seq_one_letter_code
_entity_poly.pdbx_strand_id
1 'polypeptide(L)'
;MVLRISTLGRKSLFSRPAGSESQGIRYAFTQGMMPSAKESVRMHQPTFIAGLLYHTGVFAAAFNLLLALLHVPIPPAMVLIIRVVMLVGFISGIALLIKRLAMPKMRIISTPDDVIANIIVDLFLATSIAFTMSKTLEPWLLGISILLLLYIPIGKIRHCVFFFVTRLNFGRLFGRRGVLPHAAERKQVNVR
;
A
#
# COMPACT_ATOMS: atom_id res chain seq x y z
N MET A 1 5.47 -10.37 15.98
CA MET A 1 5.61 -10.92 14.61
C MET A 1 6.52 -10.07 13.70
N VAL A 2 6.30 -8.75 13.58
CA VAL A 2 7.11 -7.83 12.75
C VAL A 2 8.60 -7.82 13.15
N LEU A 3 8.92 -7.77 14.45
CA LEU A 3 10.31 -7.80 14.94
C LEU A 3 11.08 -9.05 14.50
N ARG A 4 10.43 -10.21 14.47
CA ARG A 4 11.03 -11.48 14.01
C ARG A 4 11.34 -11.49 12.51
N ILE A 5 10.58 -10.74 11.71
CA ILE A 5 10.83 -10.58 10.27
C ILE A 5 11.99 -9.61 10.02
N SER A 6 12.11 -8.56 10.85
CA SER A 6 13.24 -7.62 10.75
C SER A 6 14.60 -8.26 11.09
N THR A 7 14.61 -9.31 11.91
CA THR A 7 15.83 -10.04 12.29
C THR A 7 16.22 -11.15 11.33
N LEU A 8 15.31 -11.67 10.49
CA LEU A 8 15.61 -12.70 9.49
C LEU A 8 16.65 -12.24 8.44
N GLY A 9 16.72 -10.93 8.16
CA GLY A 9 17.73 -10.34 7.28
C GLY A 9 19.05 -9.96 7.97
N ARG A 10 19.14 -10.09 9.31
CA ARG A 10 20.32 -9.73 10.12
C ARG A 10 21.19 -10.94 10.51
N LYS A 11 20.98 -12.10 9.90
CA LYS A 11 21.91 -13.23 10.10
C LYS A 11 23.28 -12.85 9.53
N SER A 12 24.34 -13.10 10.29
CA SER A 12 25.70 -12.96 9.77
C SER A 12 25.86 -13.89 8.57
N LEU A 13 26.15 -13.31 7.41
CA LEU A 13 26.34 -14.05 6.18
C LEU A 13 27.83 -14.17 5.91
N PHE A 14 28.38 -15.37 6.08
CA PHE A 14 29.81 -15.65 5.92
C PHE A 14 30.27 -15.72 4.45
N SER A 15 29.34 -15.85 3.50
CA SER A 15 29.66 -15.82 2.08
C SER A 15 30.05 -14.42 1.61
N ARG A 16 30.98 -14.29 0.67
CA ARG A 16 31.24 -12.99 0.03
C ARG A 16 30.00 -12.52 -0.75
N PRO A 17 29.68 -11.22 -0.75
CA PRO A 17 28.61 -10.68 -1.58
C PRO A 17 28.93 -10.85 -3.07
N ALA A 18 27.95 -11.30 -3.86
CA ALA A 18 28.06 -11.48 -5.31
C ALA A 18 27.40 -10.32 -6.09
N GLY A 19 26.73 -9.40 -5.40
CA GLY A 19 26.08 -8.22 -5.97
C GLY A 19 25.86 -7.12 -4.94
N SER A 20 25.04 -6.13 -5.30
CA SER A 20 24.79 -4.94 -4.47
C SER A 20 23.42 -4.97 -3.80
N GLU A 21 23.40 -4.89 -2.47
CA GLU A 21 22.16 -4.77 -1.69
C GLU A 21 21.35 -3.52 -2.06
N SER A 22 22.02 -2.38 -2.23
CA SER A 22 21.37 -1.11 -2.57
C SER A 22 20.63 -1.18 -3.92
N GLN A 23 21.23 -1.83 -4.92
CA GLN A 23 20.60 -2.03 -6.22
C GLN A 23 19.40 -2.98 -6.12
N GLY A 24 19.52 -4.04 -5.31
CA GLY A 24 18.39 -4.94 -5.05
C GLY A 24 17.23 -4.27 -4.31
N ILE A 25 17.51 -3.40 -3.32
CA ILE A 25 16.50 -2.59 -2.63
C ILE A 25 15.83 -1.63 -3.62
N ARG A 26 16.61 -0.88 -4.41
CA ARG A 26 16.07 0.04 -5.42
C ARG A 26 15.16 -0.70 -6.38
N TYR A 27 15.59 -1.85 -6.92
CA TYR A 27 14.78 -2.69 -7.78
C TYR A 27 13.47 -3.12 -7.09
N ALA A 28 13.55 -3.58 -5.84
CA ALA A 28 12.40 -4.09 -5.09
C ALA A 28 11.29 -3.05 -4.87
N PHE A 29 11.65 -1.77 -4.75
CA PHE A 29 10.70 -0.67 -4.57
C PHE A 29 10.33 0.06 -5.88
N THR A 30 11.04 -0.18 -6.98
CA THR A 30 10.82 0.53 -8.27
C THR A 30 10.46 -0.45 -9.38
N GLN A 31 11.43 -0.90 -10.18
CA GLN A 31 11.19 -1.72 -11.38
C GLN A 31 10.44 -3.02 -11.07
N GLY A 32 10.77 -3.67 -9.95
CA GLY A 32 10.06 -4.87 -9.50
C GLY A 32 8.58 -4.62 -9.15
N MET A 33 8.14 -3.36 -9.05
CA MET A 33 6.73 -3.01 -8.85
C MET A 33 5.97 -2.75 -10.15
N MET A 34 6.67 -2.52 -11.26
CA MET A 34 6.08 -2.12 -12.53
C MET A 34 5.27 -3.26 -13.17
N PRO A 35 4.24 -2.94 -13.96
CA PRO A 35 3.46 -3.95 -14.70
C PRO A 35 4.30 -4.83 -15.62
N SER A 36 5.36 -4.28 -16.21
CA SER A 36 6.31 -5.02 -17.06
C SER A 36 6.99 -6.17 -16.33
N ALA A 37 7.23 -6.04 -15.02
CA ALA A 37 7.89 -7.03 -14.19
C ALA A 37 6.92 -8.07 -13.57
N LYS A 38 5.60 -7.92 -13.75
CA LYS A 38 4.58 -8.78 -13.13
C LYS A 38 3.50 -9.15 -14.13
N GLU A 39 3.52 -10.39 -14.60
CA GLU A 39 2.55 -10.91 -15.57
C GLU A 39 1.09 -10.68 -15.15
N SER A 40 0.74 -10.97 -13.90
CA SER A 40 -0.62 -10.76 -13.39
C SER A 40 -1.06 -9.29 -13.44
N VAL A 41 -0.14 -8.35 -13.17
CA VAL A 41 -0.42 -6.91 -13.28
C VAL A 41 -0.56 -6.52 -14.75
N ARG A 42 0.32 -7.05 -15.61
CA ARG A 42 0.29 -6.82 -17.06
C ARG A 42 -1.06 -7.20 -17.67
N MET A 43 -1.62 -8.33 -17.26
CA MET A 43 -2.90 -8.86 -17.76
C MET A 43 -4.14 -8.18 -17.16
N HIS A 44 -4.00 -7.44 -16.06
CA HIS A 44 -5.13 -6.89 -15.30
C HIS A 44 -4.95 -5.41 -14.92
N GLN A 45 -4.49 -4.60 -15.87
CA GLN A 45 -4.20 -3.16 -15.70
C GLN A 45 -5.30 -2.35 -15.01
N PRO A 46 -6.60 -2.48 -15.34
CA PRO A 46 -7.63 -1.66 -14.70
C PRO A 46 -7.71 -1.90 -13.20
N THR A 47 -7.55 -3.15 -12.78
CA THR A 47 -7.55 -3.53 -11.36
C THR A 47 -6.34 -2.98 -10.63
N PHE A 48 -5.19 -2.98 -11.30
CA PHE A 48 -3.95 -2.43 -10.77
C PHE A 48 -4.04 -0.91 -10.58
N ILE A 49 -4.55 -0.19 -11.58
CA ILE A 49 -4.75 1.26 -11.52
C ILE A 49 -5.76 1.61 -10.42
N ALA A 50 -6.91 0.92 -10.36
CA ALA A 50 -7.88 1.10 -9.29
C ALA A 50 -7.25 0.84 -7.91
N GLY A 51 -6.41 -0.19 -7.79
CA GLY A 51 -5.65 -0.46 -6.58
C GLY A 51 -4.70 0.68 -6.20
N LEU A 52 -3.97 1.24 -7.18
CA LEU A 52 -3.07 2.38 -6.94
C LEU A 52 -3.82 3.64 -6.50
N LEU A 53 -4.92 3.96 -7.18
CA LEU A 53 -5.79 5.08 -6.81
C LEU A 53 -6.38 4.90 -5.41
N TYR A 54 -6.82 3.69 -5.09
CA TYR A 54 -7.34 3.36 -3.76
C TYR A 54 -6.28 3.57 -2.68
N HIS A 55 -5.07 3.03 -2.84
CA HIS A 55 -3.98 3.24 -1.87
C HIS A 55 -3.60 4.72 -1.74
N THR A 56 -3.56 5.46 -2.85
CA THR A 56 -3.26 6.90 -2.83
C THR A 56 -4.30 7.66 -2.01
N GLY A 57 -5.59 7.34 -2.18
CA GLY A 57 -6.66 7.89 -1.34
C GLY A 57 -6.51 7.54 0.13
N VAL A 58 -6.17 6.28 0.46
CA VAL A 58 -5.96 5.83 1.85
C VAL A 58 -4.81 6.58 2.51
N PHE A 59 -3.69 6.79 1.81
CA PHE A 59 -2.58 7.59 2.31
C PHE A 59 -2.96 9.07 2.48
N ALA A 60 -3.75 9.63 1.58
CA ALA A 60 -4.27 11.00 1.73
C ALA A 60 -5.20 11.14 2.94
N ALA A 61 -6.06 10.14 3.21
CA ALA A 61 -6.91 10.09 4.39
C ALA A 61 -6.11 9.95 5.69
N ALA A 62 -5.09 9.08 5.71
CA ALA A 62 -4.18 8.95 6.85
C ALA A 62 -3.41 10.25 7.12
N PHE A 63 -2.99 10.96 6.07
CA PHE A 63 -2.37 12.27 6.18
C PHE A 63 -3.35 13.33 6.71
N ASN A 64 -4.59 13.34 6.21
CA ASN A 64 -5.65 14.22 6.71
C ASN A 64 -5.96 13.97 8.20
N LEU A 65 -6.02 12.70 8.63
CA LEU A 65 -6.14 12.32 10.04
C LEU A 65 -4.97 12.86 10.86
N LEU A 66 -3.73 12.72 10.38
CA LEU A 66 -2.55 13.25 11.07
C LEU A 66 -2.64 14.78 11.25
N LEU A 67 -3.02 15.50 10.19
CA LEU A 67 -3.21 16.95 10.26
C LEU A 67 -4.31 17.35 11.26
N ALA A 68 -5.41 16.59 11.31
CA ALA A 68 -6.48 16.79 12.28
C ALA A 68 -5.98 16.59 13.72
N LEU A 69 -5.27 15.49 13.99
CA LEU A 69 -4.72 15.19 15.32
C LEU A 69 -3.70 16.24 15.79
N LEU A 70 -2.88 16.75 14.86
CA LEU A 70 -1.89 17.78 15.14
C LEU A 70 -2.48 19.20 15.12
N HIS A 71 -3.77 19.36 14.87
CA HIS A 71 -4.46 20.65 14.76
C HIS A 71 -3.77 21.61 13.76
N VAL A 72 -3.19 21.06 12.69
CA VAL A 72 -2.47 21.85 11.69
C VAL A 72 -3.49 22.50 10.74
N PRO A 73 -3.57 23.84 10.70
CA PRO A 73 -4.44 24.52 9.74
C PRO A 73 -3.89 24.32 8.33
N ILE A 74 -4.78 24.01 7.39
CA ILE A 74 -4.42 23.88 5.97
C ILE A 74 -5.28 24.80 5.10
N PRO A 75 -4.71 25.43 4.06
CA PRO A 75 -5.46 26.31 3.18
C PRO A 75 -6.62 25.60 2.49
N PRO A 76 -7.74 26.28 2.18
CA PRO A 76 -8.91 25.67 1.53
C PRO A 76 -8.59 24.96 0.21
N ALA A 77 -7.66 25.50 -0.58
CA ALA A 77 -7.22 24.88 -1.84
C ALA A 77 -6.57 23.49 -1.60
N MET A 78 -5.75 23.36 -0.55
CA MET A 78 -5.13 22.10 -0.18
C MET A 78 -6.15 21.10 0.37
N VAL A 79 -7.14 21.57 1.16
CA VAL A 79 -8.27 20.73 1.60
C VAL A 79 -9.02 20.15 0.39
N LEU A 80 -9.28 20.97 -0.64
CA LEU A 80 -9.96 20.51 -1.85
C LEU A 80 -9.15 19.43 -2.58
N ILE A 81 -7.84 19.63 -2.76
CA ILE A 81 -6.96 18.64 -3.40
C ILE A 81 -7.00 17.31 -2.62
N ILE A 82 -6.80 17.35 -1.31
CA ILE A 82 -6.84 16.16 -0.46
C ILE A 82 -8.20 15.47 -0.56
N ARG A 83 -9.30 16.23 -0.54
CA ARG A 83 -10.67 15.71 -0.68
C ARG A 83 -10.88 15.01 -2.02
N VAL A 84 -10.44 15.59 -3.13
CA VAL A 84 -10.55 14.98 -4.46
C VAL A 84 -9.75 13.68 -4.53
N VAL A 85 -8.53 13.66 -4.01
CA VAL A 85 -7.70 12.44 -3.96
C VAL A 85 -8.37 11.34 -3.14
N MET A 86 -8.90 11.68 -1.95
CA MET A 86 -9.66 10.72 -1.13
C MET A 86 -10.91 10.22 -1.84
N LEU A 87 -11.65 11.09 -2.55
CA LEU A 87 -12.86 10.72 -3.28
C LEU A 87 -12.56 9.76 -4.43
N VAL A 88 -11.53 10.02 -5.23
CA VAL A 88 -11.06 9.12 -6.29
C VAL A 88 -10.65 7.76 -5.70
N GLY A 89 -9.96 7.78 -4.56
CA GLY A 89 -9.63 6.56 -3.81
C GLY A 89 -10.88 5.80 -3.37
N PHE A 90 -11.84 6.47 -2.76
CA PHE A 90 -13.10 5.88 -2.28
C PHE A 90 -13.89 5.22 -3.40
N ILE A 91 -14.07 5.92 -4.53
CA ILE A 91 -14.73 5.38 -5.71
C ILE A 91 -14.00 4.12 -6.21
N SER A 92 -12.66 4.15 -6.23
CA SER A 92 -11.85 2.99 -6.62
C SER A 92 -12.01 1.82 -5.65
N GLY A 93 -12.07 2.08 -4.35
CA GLY A 93 -12.31 1.09 -3.29
C GLY A 93 -13.66 0.39 -3.44
N ILE A 94 -14.72 1.18 -3.64
CA ILE A 94 -16.07 0.66 -3.91
C ILE A 94 -16.10 -0.16 -5.21
N ALA A 95 -15.46 0.32 -6.28
CA ALA A 95 -15.39 -0.43 -7.54
C ALA A 95 -14.67 -1.78 -7.38
N LEU A 96 -13.58 -1.83 -6.61
CA LEU A 96 -12.87 -3.07 -6.28
C LEU A 96 -13.71 -4.01 -5.41
N LEU A 97 -14.47 -3.47 -4.45
CA LEU A 97 -15.40 -4.25 -3.64
C LEU A 97 -16.53 -4.85 -4.48
N ILE A 98 -17.18 -4.05 -5.33
CA ILE A 98 -18.21 -4.50 -6.26
C ILE A 98 -17.65 -5.60 -7.17
N LYS A 99 -16.46 -5.36 -7.75
CA LYS A 99 -15.78 -6.36 -8.59
C LYS A 99 -15.58 -7.68 -7.85
N ARG A 100 -15.13 -7.63 -6.59
CA ARG A 100 -14.92 -8.81 -5.74
C ARG A 100 -16.22 -9.59 -5.52
N LEU A 101 -17.32 -8.90 -5.27
CA LEU A 101 -18.63 -9.50 -5.00
C LEU A 101 -19.31 -9.99 -6.29
N ALA A 102 -19.13 -9.32 -7.42
CA ALA A 102 -19.79 -9.66 -8.68
C ALA A 102 -19.08 -10.81 -9.41
N MET A 103 -17.74 -10.77 -9.50
CA MET A 103 -16.99 -11.71 -10.34
C MET A 103 -16.91 -13.11 -9.71
N PRO A 104 -17.45 -14.17 -10.36
CA PRO A 104 -17.44 -15.53 -9.80
C PRO A 104 -16.02 -16.03 -9.47
N LYS A 105 -15.06 -15.76 -10.37
CA LYS A 105 -13.65 -16.13 -10.19
C LYS A 105 -13.03 -15.51 -8.92
N MET A 106 -13.42 -14.28 -8.58
CA MET A 106 -12.92 -13.61 -7.37
C MET A 106 -13.64 -14.08 -6.11
N ARG A 107 -14.94 -14.35 -6.19
CA ARG A 107 -15.71 -14.88 -5.06
C ARG A 107 -15.18 -16.22 -4.55
N ILE A 108 -14.83 -17.13 -5.46
CA ILE A 108 -14.34 -18.48 -5.12
C ILE A 108 -13.06 -18.41 -4.26
N ILE A 109 -12.20 -17.42 -4.50
CA ILE A 109 -10.94 -17.26 -3.77
C ILE A 109 -10.99 -16.20 -2.66
N SER A 110 -12.16 -15.56 -2.46
CA SER A 110 -12.33 -14.53 -1.43
C SER A 110 -12.78 -15.14 -0.12
N THR A 111 -12.27 -14.59 0.96
CA THR A 111 -12.67 -14.87 2.33
C THR A 111 -13.54 -13.73 2.86
N PRO A 112 -14.39 -13.97 3.88
CA PRO A 112 -15.18 -12.89 4.50
C PRO A 112 -14.32 -11.72 4.98
N ASP A 113 -13.10 -12.02 5.45
CA ASP A 113 -12.13 -11.02 5.89
C ASP A 113 -11.70 -10.05 4.77
N ASP A 114 -11.72 -10.48 3.51
CA ASP A 114 -11.40 -9.59 2.38
C ASP A 114 -12.47 -8.52 2.15
N VAL A 115 -13.74 -8.85 2.44
CA VAL A 115 -14.88 -7.92 2.35
C VAL A 115 -14.88 -6.99 3.56
N ILE A 116 -14.70 -7.52 4.77
CA ILE A 116 -14.64 -6.74 6.02
C ILE A 116 -13.49 -5.73 5.95
N ALA A 117 -12.30 -6.16 5.53
CA ALA A 117 -11.15 -5.28 5.38
C ALA A 117 -11.43 -4.12 4.40
N ASN A 118 -12.06 -4.39 3.26
CA ASN A 118 -12.40 -3.36 2.28
C ASN A 118 -13.43 -2.37 2.84
N ILE A 119 -14.47 -2.87 3.52
CA ILE A 119 -15.51 -2.02 4.12
C ILE A 119 -14.92 -1.10 5.19
N ILE A 120 -14.05 -1.60 6.08
CA ILE A 120 -13.43 -0.76 7.12
C ILE A 120 -12.60 0.37 6.49
N VAL A 121 -11.85 0.08 5.43
CA VAL A 121 -11.04 1.10 4.74
C VAL A 121 -11.91 2.09 3.96
N ASP A 122 -12.99 1.63 3.34
CA ASP A 122 -13.94 2.50 2.65
C ASP A 122 -14.69 3.41 3.64
N LEU A 123 -15.07 2.90 4.82
CA LEU A 123 -15.62 3.71 5.91
C LEU A 123 -14.61 4.76 6.39
N PHE A 124 -13.33 4.39 6.49
CA PHE A 124 -12.27 5.34 6.85
C PHE A 124 -12.13 6.47 5.81
N LEU A 125 -12.19 6.15 4.51
CA LEU A 125 -12.19 7.16 3.46
C LEU A 125 -13.45 8.04 3.50
N ALA A 126 -14.63 7.43 3.64
CA ALA A 126 -15.90 8.14 3.68
C ALA A 126 -15.95 9.13 4.85
N THR A 127 -15.59 8.69 6.06
CA THR A 127 -15.54 9.54 7.25
C THR A 127 -14.46 10.62 7.14
N SER A 128 -13.30 10.31 6.53
CA SER A 128 -12.26 11.31 6.26
C SER A 128 -12.74 12.41 5.31
N ILE A 129 -13.43 12.05 4.22
CA ILE A 129 -14.04 13.00 3.29
C ILE A 129 -15.08 13.85 4.03
N ALA A 130 -15.98 13.21 4.78
CA ALA A 130 -17.06 13.89 5.47
C ALA A 130 -16.54 14.88 6.53
N PHE A 131 -15.48 14.53 7.26
CA PHE A 131 -14.81 15.44 8.20
C PHE A 131 -14.27 16.71 7.52
N THR A 132 -13.79 16.61 6.26
CA THR A 132 -13.36 17.82 5.53
C THR A 132 -14.52 18.73 5.14
N MET A 133 -15.76 18.22 5.13
CA MET A 133 -16.97 19.00 4.82
C MET A 133 -17.61 19.58 6.07
N SER A 134 -17.57 18.84 7.19
CA SER A 134 -18.06 19.31 8.48
C SER A 134 -17.19 18.78 9.62
N LYS A 135 -16.66 19.71 10.44
CA LYS A 135 -15.88 19.38 11.63
C LYS A 135 -16.70 18.64 12.70
N THR A 136 -18.02 18.75 12.68
CA THR A 136 -18.90 18.00 13.60
C THR A 136 -18.82 16.48 13.41
N LEU A 137 -18.29 16.01 12.27
CA LEU A 137 -18.12 14.58 11.97
C LEU A 137 -16.77 14.01 12.45
N GLU A 138 -15.98 14.81 13.16
CA GLU A 138 -14.73 14.36 13.77
C GLU A 138 -14.87 13.11 14.65
N PRO A 139 -15.91 12.94 15.50
CA PRO A 139 -16.07 11.73 16.30
C PRO A 139 -16.19 10.46 15.45
N TRP A 140 -16.83 10.54 14.28
CA TRP A 140 -16.95 9.42 13.35
C TRP A 140 -15.62 9.07 12.69
N LEU A 141 -14.85 10.07 12.26
CA LEU A 141 -13.50 9.86 11.74
C LEU A 141 -12.63 9.17 12.79
N LEU A 142 -12.60 9.68 14.02
CA LEU A 142 -11.79 9.12 15.11
C LEU A 142 -12.23 7.70 15.45
N GLY A 143 -13.54 7.44 15.58
CA GLY A 143 -14.08 6.12 15.89
C GLY A 143 -13.69 5.07 14.85
N ILE A 144 -13.86 5.38 13.55
CA ILE A 144 -13.46 4.47 12.48
C ILE A 144 -11.94 4.32 12.37
N SER A 145 -11.18 5.39 12.63
CA SER A 145 -9.72 5.33 12.64
C SER A 145 -9.21 4.40 13.75
N ILE A 146 -9.79 4.47 14.95
CA ILE A 146 -9.46 3.56 16.06
C ILE A 146 -9.78 2.12 15.67
N LEU A 147 -10.97 1.86 15.12
CA LEU A 147 -11.35 0.54 14.64
C LEU A 147 -10.35 0.01 13.59
N LEU A 148 -9.99 0.83 12.61
CA LEU A 148 -9.01 0.49 11.57
C LEU A 148 -7.66 0.14 12.20
N LEU A 149 -7.14 0.97 13.10
CA LEU A 149 -5.84 0.77 13.76
C LEU A 149 -5.81 -0.52 14.60
N LEU A 150 -6.90 -0.83 15.31
CA LEU A 150 -7.06 -2.08 16.05
C LEU A 150 -7.19 -3.30 15.13
N TYR A 151 -7.78 -3.13 13.95
CA TYR A 151 -7.98 -4.20 12.98
C TYR A 151 -6.72 -4.49 12.12
N ILE A 152 -5.85 -3.50 11.87
CA ILE A 152 -4.58 -3.68 11.13
C ILE A 152 -3.76 -4.91 11.59
N PRO A 153 -3.48 -5.14 12.89
CA PRO A 153 -2.63 -6.27 13.30
C PRO A 153 -3.29 -7.64 13.10
N ILE A 154 -4.62 -7.72 13.10
CA ILE A 154 -5.37 -8.98 13.10
C ILE A 154 -5.91 -9.37 11.71
N GLY A 155 -6.28 -8.39 10.88
CA GLY A 155 -6.93 -8.62 9.59
C GLY A 155 -6.00 -8.63 8.38
N LYS A 156 -6.59 -8.70 7.19
CA LYS A 156 -5.88 -8.64 5.90
C LYS A 156 -5.18 -7.32 5.62
N ILE A 157 -5.51 -6.24 6.35
CA ILE A 157 -4.88 -4.92 6.20
C ILE A 157 -3.42 -4.90 6.67
N ARG A 158 -2.99 -5.89 7.48
CA ARG A 158 -1.61 -6.00 7.99
C ARG A 158 -0.49 -5.86 6.95
N HIS A 159 -0.79 -6.11 5.68
CA HIS A 159 0.14 -5.91 4.58
C HIS A 159 0.65 -4.47 4.49
N CYS A 160 -0.09 -3.46 4.94
CA CYS A 160 0.37 -2.06 4.96
C CYS A 160 1.65 -1.89 5.82
N VAL A 161 1.82 -2.71 6.87
CA VAL A 161 3.01 -2.73 7.71
C VAL A 161 4.07 -3.67 7.12
N PHE A 162 3.68 -4.89 6.73
CA PHE A 162 4.64 -5.90 6.27
C PHE A 162 5.25 -5.60 4.90
N PHE A 163 4.56 -4.83 4.05
CA PHE A 163 5.02 -4.53 2.69
C PHE A 163 6.43 -3.94 2.69
N PHE A 164 6.70 -2.93 3.53
CA PHE A 164 7.99 -2.25 3.57
C PHE A 164 9.10 -3.16 4.08
N VAL A 165 8.86 -3.87 5.20
CA VAL A 165 9.87 -4.74 5.81
C VAL A 165 10.22 -5.91 4.90
N THR A 166 9.21 -6.54 4.30
CA THR A 166 9.42 -7.69 3.41
C THR A 166 10.15 -7.28 2.13
N ARG A 167 9.81 -6.13 1.55
CA ARG A 167 10.49 -5.61 0.35
C ARG A 167 11.93 -5.20 0.62
N LEU A 168 12.21 -4.59 1.76
CA LEU A 168 13.57 -4.26 2.18
C LEU A 168 14.44 -5.51 2.31
N ASN A 169 13.93 -6.54 3.00
CA ASN A 169 14.65 -7.80 3.17
C ASN A 169 14.82 -8.56 1.85
N PHE A 170 13.80 -8.57 1.00
CA PHE A 170 13.86 -9.15 -0.34
C PHE A 170 14.95 -8.46 -1.18
N GLY A 171 14.95 -7.13 -1.23
CA GLY A 171 15.95 -6.35 -1.95
C GLY A 171 17.38 -6.60 -1.45
N ARG A 172 17.59 -6.61 -0.12
CA ARG A 172 18.89 -6.93 0.49
C ARG A 172 19.37 -8.33 0.12
N LEU A 173 18.54 -9.35 0.37
CA LEU A 173 18.93 -10.75 0.20
C LEU A 173 19.27 -11.08 -1.26
N PHE A 174 18.41 -10.68 -2.20
CA PHE A 174 18.59 -11.00 -3.61
C PHE A 174 19.56 -10.04 -4.30
N GLY A 175 19.68 -8.80 -3.84
CA GLY A 175 20.71 -7.85 -4.29
C GLY A 175 22.12 -8.34 -3.93
N ARG A 176 22.33 -8.74 -2.66
CA ARG A 176 23.62 -9.30 -2.19
C ARG A 176 24.05 -10.56 -2.96
N ARG A 177 23.08 -11.38 -3.37
CA ARG A 177 23.31 -12.60 -4.16
C ARG A 177 23.53 -12.33 -5.65
N GLY A 178 23.45 -11.07 -6.09
CA GLY A 178 23.60 -10.71 -7.50
C GLY A 178 22.42 -11.15 -8.40
N VAL A 179 21.31 -11.58 -7.80
CA VAL A 179 20.09 -12.00 -8.51
C VAL A 179 19.31 -10.79 -9.03
N LEU A 180 19.31 -9.70 -8.25
CA LEU A 180 18.64 -8.44 -8.60
C LEU A 180 19.65 -7.28 -8.66
N PRO A 181 19.47 -6.31 -9.57
CA PRO A 181 18.52 -6.32 -10.69
C PRO A 181 18.86 -7.40 -11.73
N HIS A 182 17.87 -7.82 -12.52
CA HIS A 182 18.05 -8.91 -13.49
C HIS A 182 19.17 -8.56 -14.51
N ALA A 183 19.88 -9.56 -15.02
CA ALA A 183 21.05 -9.35 -15.89
C ALA A 183 20.78 -8.49 -17.14
N ALA A 184 19.56 -8.52 -17.67
CA ALA A 184 19.13 -7.66 -18.79
C ALA A 184 19.11 -6.16 -18.41
N GLU A 185 18.78 -5.82 -17.16
CA GLU A 185 18.80 -4.43 -16.66
C GLU A 185 20.22 -3.95 -16.32
N ARG A 186 21.14 -4.85 -15.91
CA ARG A 186 22.55 -4.49 -15.68
C ARG A 186 23.23 -3.90 -16.91
N LYS A 187 22.87 -4.37 -18.11
CA LYS A 187 23.42 -3.82 -19.37
C LYS A 187 22.90 -2.42 -19.71
N GLN A 188 21.72 -2.03 -19.24
CA GLN A 188 21.14 -0.71 -19.55
C GLN A 188 21.69 0.41 -18.64
N VAL A 189 22.15 0.08 -17.44
CA VAL A 189 22.72 1.06 -16.49
C VAL A 189 24.17 1.44 -16.85
N ASN A 190 24.93 0.53 -17.45
CA ASN A 190 26.34 0.79 -17.81
C ASN A 190 26.53 1.47 -19.19
N VAL A 191 25.45 1.92 -19.84
CA VAL A 191 25.48 2.56 -21.17
C VAL A 191 24.97 4.01 -21.10
N ARG A 192 24.95 4.63 -19.92
CA ARG A 192 24.63 6.05 -19.75
C ARG A 192 25.72 6.77 -18.99
#